data_AF-A0A8S8Z0Y1-F1
#
_entry.id   AF-A0A8S8Z0Y1-F1
#
_cell.length_a   1.000
_cell.length_b   1.000
_cell.length_c   1.000
_cell.angle_alpha   90.00
_cell.angle_beta   90.00
_cell.angle_gamma   90.00
#
_symmetry.space_group_name_H-M   'P 1'
#
loop_
_entity.id
_entity.type
_entity.pdbx_description
1 polymer ?
#
loop_
_entity_poly.entity_id
_entity_poly.type
_entity_poly.pdbx_seq_one_letter_code
_entity_poly.pdbx_strand_id
1 'polypeptide(L)'
;MSAREATSRILGAVDESGRHYRDSLPMIASENILSPLVRRACDSDLHGRYAEGLPGKRYYQGCDDFDTIEGDRHRLGTARLRLQFRQHPIHLGDRL
;
A
#
# COMPACT_ATOMS: atom_id res chain seq x y z
N MET A 1 2.38 -25.08 19.61
CA MET A 1 3.05 -24.27 18.57
C MET A 1 3.15 -22.86 19.09
N SER A 2 4.36 -22.32 19.19
CA SER A 2 4.61 -20.95 19.61
C SER A 2 4.22 -19.94 18.51
N ALA A 3 3.99 -18.68 18.89
CA ALA A 3 3.73 -17.62 17.93
C ALA A 3 4.87 -17.49 16.89
N ARG A 4 6.12 -17.64 17.32
CA ARG A 4 7.30 -17.56 16.44
C ARG A 4 7.32 -18.69 15.40
N GLU A 5 7.01 -19.91 15.82
CA GLU A 5 6.92 -21.06 14.91
C GLU A 5 5.79 -20.87 13.90
N ALA A 6 4.63 -20.37 14.35
CA ALA A 6 3.50 -20.08 13.48
C ALA A 6 3.87 -19.01 12.43
N THR A 7 4.50 -17.91 12.86
CA THR A 7 4.95 -16.84 11.96
C THR A 7 5.97 -17.36 10.94
N SER A 8 6.97 -18.14 11.37
CA SER A 8 7.96 -18.70 10.46
C SER A 8 7.32 -19.60 9.41
N ARG A 9 6.32 -20.40 9.80
CA ARG A 9 5.57 -21.25 8.86
C ARG A 9 4.77 -20.43 7.85
N ILE A 10 4.13 -19.35 8.29
CA ILE A 10 3.37 -18.45 7.41
C ILE A 10 4.31 -17.79 6.39
N LEU A 11 5.45 -17.26 6.85
CA LEU A 11 6.43 -16.63 5.95
C LEU A 11 6.96 -17.62 4.90
N GLY A 12 7.28 -18.85 5.31
CA GLY A 12 7.67 -19.89 4.36
C GLY A 12 6.58 -20.22 3.32
N ALA A 13 5.30 -20.22 3.73
CA ALA A 13 4.20 -20.44 2.80
C ALA A 13 3.99 -19.28 1.81
N VAL A 14 4.23 -18.03 2.23
CA VAL A 14 4.21 -16.85 1.37
C VAL A 14 5.30 -16.95 0.29
N ASP A 15 6.51 -17.33 0.68
CA ASP A 15 7.63 -17.49 -0.26
C ASP A 15 7.36 -18.58 -1.30
N GLU A 16 6.83 -19.73 -0.85
CA GLU A 16 6.48 -20.84 -1.74
C GLU A 16 5.36 -20.47 -2.71
N SER A 17 4.35 -19.72 -2.25
CA SER A 17 3.29 -19.18 -3.13
C SER A 17 3.86 -18.27 -4.22
N GLY A 18 4.84 -17.42 -3.88
CA GLY A 18 5.52 -16.56 -4.85
C GLY A 18 6.35 -17.33 -5.88
N ARG A 19 6.96 -18.45 -5.49
CA ARG A 19 7.66 -19.36 -6.42
C ARG A 19 6.68 -20.05 -7.36
N HIS A 20 5.59 -20.61 -6.81
CA HIS A 20 4.57 -21.26 -7.61
C HIS A 20 3.98 -20.33 -8.68
N TYR A 21 3.65 -19.08 -8.34
CA TYR A 21 3.14 -18.11 -9.33
C TYR A 21 4.17 -17.81 -10.43
N ARG A 22 5.46 -17.69 -10.07
CA ARG A 22 6.56 -17.44 -11.02
C ARG A 22 6.76 -18.60 -12.00
N ASP A 23 6.63 -19.83 -11.51
CA ASP A 23 6.88 -21.05 -12.28
C ASP A 23 5.63 -21.50 -13.08
N SER A 24 4.53 -20.75 -12.95
CA SER A 24 3.26 -20.98 -13.65
C SER A 24 3.06 -20.00 -14.82
N LEU A 25 2.03 -20.27 -15.62
CA LEU A 25 1.51 -19.31 -16.61
C LEU A 25 0.23 -18.67 -16.04
N PRO A 26 0.28 -17.41 -15.57
CA PRO A 26 -0.91 -16.73 -15.05
C PRO A 26 -1.91 -16.46 -16.19
N MET A 27 -3.11 -17.02 -16.10
CA MET A 27 -4.15 -16.89 -17.14
C MET A 27 -5.29 -15.94 -16.76
N ILE A 28 -5.24 -15.33 -15.58
CA ILE A 28 -6.28 -14.41 -15.09
C ILE A 28 -5.86 -12.97 -15.40
N ALA A 29 -6.51 -12.35 -16.39
CA ALA A 29 -6.13 -11.02 -16.88
C ALA A 29 -6.19 -9.89 -15.83
N SER A 30 -6.98 -10.06 -14.77
CA SER A 30 -7.10 -9.09 -13.68
C SER A 30 -6.02 -9.22 -12.61
N GLU A 31 -5.22 -10.29 -12.63
CA GLU A 31 -4.14 -10.51 -11.67
C GLU A 31 -2.82 -9.90 -12.16
N ASN A 32 -2.01 -9.42 -11.21
CA ASN A 32 -0.71 -8.85 -11.52
C ASN A 32 0.21 -8.89 -10.29
N ILE A 33 1.52 -8.83 -10.52
CA ILE A 33 2.54 -8.75 -9.49
C ILE A 33 3.05 -7.31 -9.34
N LEU A 34 3.21 -6.86 -8.10
CA LEU A 34 3.73 -5.54 -7.80
C LEU A 34 5.18 -5.39 -8.32
N SER A 35 5.49 -4.23 -8.91
CA SER A 35 6.87 -3.90 -9.23
C SER A 35 7.71 -3.75 -7.95
N PRO A 36 9.04 -3.95 -8.00
CA PRO A 36 9.90 -3.82 -6.81
C PRO A 36 9.78 -2.47 -6.10
N LEU A 37 9.57 -1.38 -6.85
CA LEU A 37 9.38 -0.04 -6.30
C LEU A 37 8.04 0.09 -5.56
N VAL A 38 6.96 -0.43 -6.13
CA VAL A 38 5.64 -0.40 -5.50
C VAL A 38 5.64 -1.27 -4.24
N ARG A 39 6.26 -2.46 -4.29
CA ARG A 39 6.38 -3.34 -3.12
C ARG A 39 7.11 -2.64 -1.96
N ARG A 40 8.24 -1.97 -2.23
CA ARG A 40 8.96 -1.20 -1.20
C ARG A 40 8.12 -0.10 -0.56
N ALA A 41 7.31 0.60 -1.36
CA ALA A 41 6.42 1.62 -0.83
C ALA A 41 5.30 1.01 0.04
N CYS A 42 4.74 -0.13 -0.37
CA CYS A 42 3.71 -0.85 0.40
C CYS A 42 4.23 -1.44 1.71
N ASP A 43 5.49 -1.91 1.74
CA ASP A 43 6.13 -2.51 2.93
C ASP A 43 6.61 -1.47 3.96
N SER A 44 6.39 -0.17 3.70
CA SER A 44 6.78 0.91 4.61
C SER A 44 5.83 1.05 5.81
N ASP A 45 6.25 1.81 6.81
CA ASP A 45 5.49 2.16 8.01
C ASP A 45 4.29 3.09 7.74
N LEU A 46 4.17 3.62 6.53
CA LEU A 46 3.14 4.59 6.14
C LEU A 46 1.71 4.13 6.45
N HIS A 47 1.45 2.82 6.41
CA HIS A 47 0.12 2.25 6.70
C HIS A 47 -0.28 2.35 8.18
N GLY A 48 0.68 2.49 9.10
CA GLY A 48 0.45 2.60 10.53
C GLY A 48 0.38 4.04 11.05
N ARG A 49 0.64 5.03 10.18
CA ARG A 49 0.79 6.44 10.54
C ARG A 49 -0.38 7.26 9.97
N TYR A 50 -0.84 8.25 10.73
CA TYR A 50 -1.99 9.09 10.38
C TYR A 50 -1.52 10.48 9.96
N ALA A 51 -2.00 10.96 8.81
CA ALA A 51 -1.72 12.30 8.28
C ALA A 51 -3.01 12.97 7.78
N GLU A 52 -3.93 13.25 8.69
CA GLU A 52 -5.21 13.89 8.36
C GLU A 52 -5.02 15.36 7.99
N GLY A 53 -5.79 15.83 7.01
CA GLY A 53 -5.70 17.18 6.44
C GLY A 53 -5.02 17.19 5.08
N LEU A 54 -4.75 18.39 4.55
CA LEU A 54 -4.04 18.57 3.28
C LEU A 54 -2.55 18.84 3.54
N PRO A 55 -1.67 18.65 2.54
CA PRO A 55 -0.29 19.09 2.65
C PRO A 55 -0.17 20.56 3.10
N GLY A 56 0.65 20.82 4.12
CA GLY A 56 0.81 22.13 4.77
C GLY A 56 -0.36 22.55 5.67
N LYS A 57 -1.41 21.74 5.79
CA LYS A 57 -2.63 21.96 6.59
C LYS A 57 -3.04 20.69 7.31
N ARG A 58 -2.09 20.05 7.98
CA ARG A 58 -2.29 18.80 8.72
C ARG A 58 -2.88 19.08 10.10
N TYR A 59 -3.74 18.19 10.58
CA TYR A 59 -4.28 18.25 11.94
C TYR A 59 -3.27 17.78 12.99
N TYR A 60 -2.34 16.90 12.59
CA TYR A 60 -1.30 16.34 13.44
C TYR A 60 0.10 16.83 13.03
N GLN A 61 1.02 16.85 13.98
CA GLN A 61 2.43 17.20 13.75
C GLN A 61 3.21 16.02 13.15
N GLY A 62 4.40 16.29 12.59
CA GLY A 62 5.31 15.25 12.08
C GLY A 62 4.85 14.60 10.78
N CYS A 63 4.16 15.37 9.93
CA CYS A 63 3.61 14.91 8.65
C CYS A 63 4.38 15.46 7.43
N ASP A 64 5.58 16.02 7.62
CA ASP A 64 6.35 16.68 6.55
C ASP A 64 6.74 15.71 5.42
N ASP A 65 7.00 14.45 5.76
CA ASP A 65 7.27 13.38 4.80
C ASP A 65 6.02 12.98 4.00
N PHE A 66 4.84 12.93 4.64
CA PHE A 66 3.57 12.73 3.94
C PHE A 66 3.28 13.85 2.95
N ASP A 67 3.58 15.10 3.31
CA ASP A 67 3.41 16.25 2.44
C ASP A 67 4.30 16.17 1.20
N THR A 68 5.53 15.70 1.37
CA THR A 68 6.45 15.43 0.26
C THR A 68 5.89 14.35 -0.67
N ILE A 69 5.45 13.22 -0.10
CA ILE A 69 4.90 12.07 -0.85
C ILE A 69 3.62 12.45 -1.60
N GLU A 70 2.68 13.16 -0.96
CA GLU A 70 1.43 13.60 -1.57
C GLU A 70 1.64 14.72 -2.59
N GLY A 71 2.60 15.61 -2.37
CA GLY A 71 2.96 16.67 -3.30
C GLY A 71 3.50 16.13 -4.64
N ASP A 72 4.37 15.14 -4.59
CA ASP A 72 4.95 14.53 -5.80
C ASP A 72 3.99 13.57 -6.53
N ARG A 73 2.93 13.10 -5.86
CA ARG A 73 1.91 12.24 -6.48
C ARG A 73 1.31 12.85 -7.75
N HIS A 74 1.07 14.17 -7.76
CA HIS A 74 0.49 14.85 -8.92
C HIS A 74 1.40 14.78 -10.15
N ARG A 75 2.72 14.67 -9.95
CA ARG A 75 3.71 14.64 -11.03
C ARG A 75 3.84 13.27 -11.69
N LEU A 76 3.53 12.20 -10.97
CA LEU A 76 3.71 10.82 -11.44
C LEU A 76 2.55 10.31 -12.32
N GLY A 77 1.49 11.09 -12.53
CA GLY A 77 0.34 10.72 -13.38
C GLY A 77 -0.42 9.45 -12.94
N THR A 78 -0.02 8.84 -11.83
CA THR A 78 -0.52 7.57 -11.34
C THR A 78 -1.67 7.86 -10.38
N ALA A 79 -2.89 7.92 -10.94
CA ALA A 79 -4.14 8.02 -10.17
C ALA A 79 -4.25 6.93 -9.07
N ARG A 80 -3.52 5.82 -9.24
CA ARG A 80 -3.59 4.60 -8.43
C ARG A 80 -2.69 4.58 -7.19
N LEU A 81 -1.74 5.52 -7.03
CA LEU A 81 -1.06 5.69 -5.74
C LEU A 81 -1.96 6.49 -4.78
N ARG A 82 -3.18 5.99 -4.53
CA ARG A 82 -3.85 6.23 -3.25
C ARG A 82 -3.09 5.35 -2.25
N LEU A 83 -1.88 5.76 -1.88
CA LEU A 83 -1.37 5.41 -0.56
C LEU A 83 -2.52 5.75 0.39
N GLN A 84 -2.84 4.81 1.28
CA GLN A 84 -4.04 4.84 2.11
C GLN A 84 -4.01 5.95 3.17
N PHE A 85 -3.61 7.16 2.80
CA PHE A 85 -3.81 8.40 3.53
C PHE A 85 -5.28 8.84 3.39
N ARG A 86 -6.21 7.94 3.74
CA ARG A 86 -7.64 8.24 3.80
C ARG A 86 -8.05 8.32 5.26
N GLN A 87 -8.15 9.54 5.76
CA GLN A 87 -9.31 9.95 6.56
C GLN A 87 -10.07 11.06 5.80
N HIS A 88 -10.20 10.93 4.47
CA HIS A 88 -11.29 11.64 3.77
C HIS A 88 -12.53 10.75 3.79
N PRO A 89 -13.72 11.27 4.15
CA PRO A 89 -14.94 10.50 4.18
C PRO A 89 -15.15 9.84 2.82
N ILE A 90 -15.48 8.55 2.88
CA ILE A 90 -15.92 7.81 1.72
C ILE A 90 -17.29 8.41 1.39
N HIS A 91 -17.39 9.28 0.38
CA HIS A 91 -18.69 9.56 -0.24
C HIS A 91 -19.13 8.29 -0.95
N LEU A 92 -19.77 7.41 -0.17
CA LEU A 92 -20.45 6.23 -0.66
C LEU A 92 -21.80 6.73 -1.20
N GLY A 93 -21.83 7.08 -2.49
CA GLY A 93 -23.05 7.37 -3.23
C GLY A 93 -23.31 8.86 -3.45
N ASP A 94 -22.91 9.34 -4.63
CA ASP A 94 -23.66 10.35 -5.39
C ASP A 94 -23.66 9.88 -6.85
N ARG A 95 -24.50 8.87 -7.09
CA ARG A 95 -25.09 8.54 -8.38
C ARG A 95 -26.51 8.04 -8.12
N LEU A 96 -27.42 8.98 -8.01
CA LEU A 96 -28.76 8.90 -8.61
C LEU A 96 -28.94 10.19 -9.43
#